data_AF-A0A653W589-F1
#
_entry.id   AF-A0A653W589-F1
#
_cell.length_a   1.000
_cell.length_b   1.000
_cell.length_c   1.000
_cell.angle_alpha   90.00
_cell.angle_beta   90.00
_cell.angle_gamma   90.00
#
_symmetry.space_group_name_H-M   'P 1'
#
loop_
_entity.id
_entity.type
_entity.pdbx_description
1 polymer ?
#
loop_
_entity_poly.entity_id
_entity_poly.type
_entity_poly.pdbx_seq_one_letter_code
_entity_poly.pdbx_strand_id
1 'polypeptide(L)'
;MAGYFELVDAPDGGYRVRMMDGTGSLMAISVTFPTKRAAVAGVAMAREIAGTGLIRDKSHDGAGTVIRERVRPVNSAKEEAARARKAADAKRAAVS
;
A
#
# COMPACT_ATOMS: atom_id res chain seq x y z
N MET A 1 0.47 -0.35 19.20
CA MET A 1 -0.54 0.73 19.17
C MET A 1 -0.75 1.15 17.71
N ALA A 2 -1.93 1.62 17.32
CA ALA A 2 -2.09 2.23 16.00
C ALA A 2 -1.31 3.55 15.95
N GLY A 3 -0.81 3.93 14.76
CA GLY A 3 -0.23 5.26 14.55
C GLY A 3 -1.26 6.38 14.76
N TYR A 4 -0.79 7.62 14.82
CA TYR A 4 -1.63 8.79 15.07
C TYR A 4 -1.19 10.00 14.25
N PHE A 5 -2.08 11.00 14.16
CA PHE A 5 -1.82 12.25 13.45
C PHE A 5 -1.65 13.38 14.46
N GLU A 6 -0.73 14.30 14.16
CA GLU A 6 -0.51 15.52 14.94
C GLU A 6 -0.66 16.73 14.04
N LEU A 7 -1.33 17.78 14.54
CA LEU A 7 -1.39 19.08 13.87
C LEU A 7 -0.34 20.00 14.48
N VAL A 8 0.53 20.55 13.65
CA VAL A 8 1.62 21.45 14.07
C VAL A 8 1.57 22.74 13.26
N ASP A 9 2.11 23.83 13.83
CA ASP A 9 2.29 25.07 13.08
C ASP A 9 3.37 24.90 12.01
N ALA A 10 3.16 25.50 10.85
CA ALA A 10 4.16 25.52 9.78
C ALA A 10 5.17 26.66 10.00
N PRO A 11 6.44 26.51 9.57
CA PRO A 11 7.47 27.55 9.77
C PRO A 11 7.14 28.89 9.09
N ASP A 12 6.36 28.86 8.02
CA ASP A 12 5.94 29.97 7.17
C ASP A 12 4.52 30.47 7.49
N GLY A 13 3.90 29.97 8.55
CA GLY A 13 2.51 30.23 8.92
C GLY A 13 1.54 29.20 8.33
N GLY A 14 0.37 29.05 8.97
CA GLY A 14 -0.55 27.95 8.68
C GLY A 14 -0.18 26.68 9.45
N TYR A 15 -0.58 25.52 8.93
CA TYR A 15 -0.57 24.25 9.67
C TYR A 15 -0.07 23.08 8.82
N ARG A 16 0.70 22.17 9.42
CA ARG A 16 1.07 20.87 8.82
C ARG A 16 0.53 19.73 9.67
N VAL A 17 0.39 18.57 9.05
CA VAL A 17 0.03 17.33 9.72
C VAL A 17 1.25 16.41 9.71
N ARG A 18 1.60 15.87 10.87
CA ARG A 18 2.58 14.78 11.00
C ARG A 18 1.84 13.46 11.19
N MET A 19 2.32 12.42 10.53
CA MET A 19 1.87 11.04 10.76
C MET A 19 2.95 10.31 11.56
N MET A 20 2.55 9.73 12.68
CA MET A 20 3.41 8.99 13.59
C MET A 20 3.04 7.51 13.52
N ASP A 21 4.04 6.63 13.58
CA ASP A 21 3.79 5.19 13.71
C ASP A 21 3.36 4.81 15.14
N GLY A 22 3.09 3.52 15.37
CA GLY A 22 2.67 3.01 16.68
C GLY A 22 3.74 3.09 17.78
N THR A 23 4.97 3.46 17.44
CA THR A 23 6.10 3.66 18.36
C THR A 23 6.38 5.15 18.64
N GLY A 24 5.70 6.05 17.93
CA GLY A 24 5.94 7.48 17.99
C GLY A 24 7.03 7.97 17.03
N SER A 25 7.43 7.17 16.04
CA SER A 25 8.38 7.59 15.01
C SER A 25 7.68 8.31 13.86
N LEU A 26 8.30 9.37 13.33
CA LEU A 26 7.74 10.17 12.25
C LEU A 26 7.76 9.39 10.92
N MET A 27 6.59 9.25 10.29
CA MET A 27 6.43 8.59 8.98
C MET A 27 6.30 9.58 7.83
N ALA A 28 5.52 10.65 8.02
CA ALA A 28 5.23 11.62 6.97
C ALA A 28 4.90 13.00 7.53
N ILE A 29 5.15 14.04 6.74
CA ILE A 29 4.73 15.42 6.98
C ILE A 29 3.93 15.89 5.76
N SER A 30 2.76 16.47 5.98
CA SER A 30 1.95 17.05 4.91
C SER A 30 2.55 18.35 4.36
N VAL A 31 1.99 18.80 3.25
CA VAL A 31 2.10 20.21 2.82
C VAL A 31 1.55 21.17 3.89
N THR A 32 1.89 22.46 3.77
CA THR A 32 1.29 23.52 4.59
C THR A 32 -0.17 23.76 4.15
N PHE A 33 -1.08 23.69 5.10
CA PHE A 33 -2.48 24.08 4.97
C PHE A 33 -2.70 25.48 5.56
N PRO A 34 -3.57 26.31 4.94
CA PRO A 34 -3.80 27.67 5.43
C PRO A 34 -4.65 27.71 6.72
N THR A 35 -5.42 26.65 7.01
CA THR A 35 -6.31 26.60 8.19
C THR A 35 -6.33 25.21 8.82
N LYS A 36 -6.64 25.13 10.12
CA LYS A 36 -6.82 23.85 10.82
C LYS A 36 -7.91 22.98 10.16
N ARG A 37 -9.00 23.61 9.69
CA ARG A 37 -10.09 22.89 9.00
C ARG A 37 -9.62 22.23 7.70
N ALA A 38 -8.80 22.93 6.92
CA ALA A 38 -8.20 22.37 5.71
C ALA A 38 -7.27 21.18 6.01
N ALA A 39 -6.48 21.27 7.08
CA ALA A 39 -5.63 20.16 7.52
C ALA A 39 -6.45 18.92 7.94
N VAL A 40 -7.53 19.10 8.69
CA VAL A 40 -8.44 18.00 9.08
C VAL A 40 -9.09 17.35 7.86
N ALA A 41 -9.53 18.15 6.87
CA ALA A 41 -10.05 17.62 5.61
C ALA A 41 -8.97 16.82 4.85
N GLY A 42 -7.71 17.30 4.86
CA GLY A 42 -6.56 16.58 4.33
C GLY A 42 -6.36 15.20 4.98
N VAL A 43 -6.49 15.11 6.30
CA VAL A 43 -6.40 13.83 7.03
C VAL A 43 -7.52 12.87 6.63
N ALA A 44 -8.75 13.37 6.45
CA ALA A 44 -9.86 12.53 6.01
C ALA A 44 -9.56 11.87 4.65
N MET A 45 -9.07 12.65 3.69
CA MET A 45 -8.65 12.13 2.38
C MET A 45 -7.46 11.17 2.51
N ALA A 46 -6.47 11.49 3.34
CA ALA A 46 -5.31 10.65 3.55
C ALA A 46 -5.70 9.27 4.13
N ARG A 47 -6.69 9.20 5.03
CA ARG A 47 -7.19 7.93 5.57
C ARG A 47 -7.84 7.05 4.51
N GLU A 48 -8.61 7.64 3.61
CA GLU A 48 -9.24 6.92 2.49
C GLU A 48 -8.18 6.32 1.56
N ILE A 49 -7.18 7.13 1.18
CA ILE A 49 -6.08 6.71 0.31
C ILE A 49 -5.15 5.71 1.02
N ALA A 50 -4.85 5.90 2.30
CA ALA A 50 -3.97 4.98 3.03
C ALA A 50 -4.58 3.57 3.18
N GLY A 51 -5.91 3.46 3.20
CA GLY A 51 -6.60 2.17 3.27
C GLY A 51 -6.68 1.43 1.94
N THR A 52 -6.71 2.14 0.81
CA THR A 52 -7.08 1.55 -0.51
C THR A 52 -6.19 1.94 -1.69
N GLY A 53 -5.35 2.96 -1.51
CA GLY A 53 -4.57 3.58 -2.57
C GLY A 53 -3.43 2.70 -3.07
N LEU A 54 -3.28 2.63 -4.39
CA LEU A 54 -2.15 1.95 -5.02
C LEU A 54 -0.86 2.78 -4.88
N ILE A 55 0.23 2.11 -4.55
CA ILE A 55 1.55 2.74 -4.52
C ILE A 55 2.12 2.74 -5.94
N ARG A 56 2.43 3.94 -6.46
CA ARG A 56 3.15 4.10 -7.72
C ARG A 56 4.62 4.37 -7.42
N ASP A 57 5.49 3.54 -7.95
CA ASP A 57 6.93 3.70 -7.80
C ASP A 57 7.45 4.83 -8.69
N LYS A 58 7.95 5.88 -8.06
CA LYS A 58 8.57 7.03 -8.70
C LYS A 58 10.04 7.16 -8.33
N SER A 59 10.67 6.09 -7.84
CA SER A 59 12.12 6.00 -7.71
C SER A 59 12.80 6.12 -9.09
N HIS A 60 14.12 6.24 -9.07
CA HIS A 60 14.94 6.31 -10.28
C HIS A 60 14.72 5.13 -11.24
N ASP A 61 14.52 3.92 -10.71
CA ASP A 61 14.34 2.67 -11.45
C ASP A 61 12.86 2.22 -11.60
N GLY A 62 11.94 2.84 -10.87
CA GLY A 62 10.54 2.41 -10.80
C GLY A 62 9.68 2.75 -12.01
N ALA A 63 10.09 3.73 -12.84
CA ALA A 63 9.41 4.14 -14.08
C ALA A 63 7.89 4.42 -13.96
N GLY A 64 7.36 4.71 -12.78
CA GLY A 64 5.91 4.91 -12.55
C GLY A 64 5.10 3.63 -12.42
N THR A 65 5.75 2.46 -12.31
CA THR A 65 5.07 1.17 -12.16
C THR A 65 4.28 1.11 -10.86
N VAL A 66 3.18 0.35 -10.85
CA VAL A 66 2.40 0.15 -9.62
C VAL A 66 3.05 -0.97 -8.82
N ILE A 67 3.46 -0.68 -7.58
CA ILE A 67 3.91 -1.68 -6.62
C ILE A 67 2.68 -2.45 -6.16
N ARG A 68 2.50 -3.66 -6.70
CA ARG A 68 1.50 -4.62 -6.22
C ARG A 68 2.23 -5.67 -5.41
N GLU A 69 1.76 -5.89 -4.18
CA GLU A 69 2.08 -7.14 -3.51
C GLU A 69 1.57 -8.27 -4.42
N ARG A 70 2.46 -9.19 -4.79
CA ARG A 70 2.16 -10.26 -5.75
C ARG A 70 1.23 -11.26 -5.06
N VAL A 71 -0.06 -10.95 -4.99
CA VAL A 71 -1.10 -11.88 -4.53
C VAL A 71 -1.06 -13.05 -5.51
N ARG A 72 -0.51 -14.18 -5.07
CA ARG A 72 -0.55 -15.40 -5.87
C ARG A 72 -2.03 -15.76 -6.02
N PRO A 73 -2.55 -15.93 -7.25
CA PRO A 73 -3.89 -16.43 -7.41
C PRO A 73 -3.94 -17.81 -6.75
N VAL A 74 -4.83 -17.95 -5.76
CA VAL A 74 -5.15 -19.26 -5.20
C VAL A 74 -5.92 -19.98 -6.30
N ASN A 75 -5.30 -20.98 -6.91
CA ASN A 75 -5.97 -21.79 -7.90
C ASN A 75 -7.14 -22.48 -7.23
N SER A 76 -8.28 -22.57 -7.91
CA SER A 76 -9.39 -23.35 -7.39
C SER A 76 -8.98 -24.82 -7.24
N ALA A 77 -9.57 -25.54 -6.28
CA ALA A 77 -9.30 -26.96 -6.06
C ALA A 77 -9.48 -27.78 -7.36
N LYS A 78 -10.38 -27.34 -8.25
CA LYS A 78 -10.60 -27.95 -9.57
C LYS A 78 -9.39 -27.78 -10.49
N GLU A 79 -8.76 -26.62 -10.50
CA GLU A 79 -7.58 -26.32 -11.31
C GLU A 79 -6.29 -26.94 -10.75
N GLU A 80 -6.21 -27.15 -9.44
CA GLU A 80 -5.13 -27.93 -8.82
C GLU A 80 -5.25 -29.42 -9.16
N ALA A 81 -6.45 -29.98 -9.06
CA ALA A 81 -6.71 -31.37 -9.44
C ALA A 81 -6.43 -31.63 -10.93
N ALA A 82 -6.79 -30.69 -11.81
CA ALA A 82 -6.50 -30.79 -13.23
C ALA A 82 -4.98 -30.76 -13.53
N ARG A 83 -4.22 -29.91 -12.84
CA ARG A 83 -2.75 -29.87 -12.97
C ARG A 83 -2.08 -31.13 -12.44
N ALA A 84 -2.54 -31.66 -11.31
CA ALA A 84 -2.02 -32.91 -10.74
C ALA A 84 -2.21 -34.09 -11.70
N ARG A 85 -3.39 -34.19 -12.34
CA ARG A 85 -3.68 -35.21 -13.36
C ARG A 85 -2.74 -35.07 -14.57
N LYS A 86 -2.63 -33.86 -15.12
CA LYS A 86 -1.78 -33.59 -16.29
C LYS A 86 -0.29 -33.89 -16.00
N ALA A 87 0.18 -33.62 -14.79
CA ALA A 87 1.53 -33.95 -14.35
C ALA A 87 1.75 -35.46 -14.18
N ALA A 88 0.74 -36.19 -13.68
CA ALA A 88 0.79 -37.65 -13.57
C ALA A 88 0.82 -38.33 -14.96
N ASP A 89 0.03 -37.82 -15.90
CA ASP A 89 -0.01 -38.33 -17.27
C ASP A 89 1.31 -38.07 -18.01
N ALA A 90 1.90 -36.88 -17.84
CA ALA A 90 3.22 -36.56 -18.39
C ALA A 90 4.33 -37.44 -17.81
N LYS A 91 4.29 -37.75 -16.51
CA LYS A 91 5.25 -38.67 -15.89
C LYS A 91 5.11 -40.10 -16.41
N ARG A 92 3.87 -40.56 -16.66
CA ARG A 92 3.64 -41.89 -17.24
C ARG A 92 4.15 -41.98 -18.69
N ALA A 93 3.96 -40.93 -19.47
CA ALA A 93 4.44 -40.87 -20.85
C ALA A 93 5.98 -40.84 -20.96
N ALA A 94 6.69 -40.32 -19.95
CA ALA A 94 8.15 -40.26 -19.95
C ALA A 94 8.85 -41.58 -19.52
N VAL A 95 8.08 -42.58 -19.08
CA VAL A 95 8.59 -43.88 -18.59
C VAL A 95 8.25 -45.03 -19.56
N SER A 96 7.66 -44.72 -20.73
CA SER A 96 7.41 -45.65 -21.84
C SER A 96 8.33 -45.32 -23.01
#